data_AF-I1CJA6-F1
#
_entry.id   AF-I1CJA6-F1
#
_cell.length_a   1.000
_cell.length_b   1.000
_cell.length_c   1.000
_cell.angle_alpha   90.00
_cell.angle_beta   90.00
_cell.angle_gamma   90.00
#
_symmetry.space_group_name_H-M   'P 1'
#
loop_
_entity.id
_entity.type
_entity.pdbx_description
1 polymer ?
#
loop_
_entity_poly.entity_id
_entity_poly.type
_entity_poly.pdbx_seq_one_letter_code
_entity_poly.pdbx_strand_id
1 'polypeptide(L)'
;MQAIQLDPNTYQELETLRNKLWSLQETFATHITYLKEPKYPFTWPDLLNKFNMLTAKFASLSEDFYRYTEKASTATLPKLMLHPYIPTTTEQETNILSVLLRTKLIPDIEKLEAETQAAIARDLVEPQQEGISNTTRIDDEQLIKTQLDQWTELRSRHDRLAVDAAQFVAELSNDHKSNFLLRYEDQIEEEEEEEEEEQDWEKMGFPNEEIWKKWKLECLMNFYSSGKSEVVGSDLKKLATAVKK
;
A
#
# COMPACT_ATOMS: atom_id res chain seq x y z
N MET A 1 35.57 -9.95 36.16
CA MET A 1 34.35 -10.21 35.38
C MET A 1 34.74 -10.03 33.92
N GLN A 2 34.66 -11.08 33.10
CA GLN A 2 34.93 -10.95 31.67
C GLN A 2 33.81 -10.11 31.06
N ALA A 3 34.18 -9.04 30.34
CA ALA A 3 33.22 -8.29 29.55
C ALA A 3 32.65 -9.25 28.51
N ILE A 4 31.38 -9.61 28.65
CA ILE A 4 30.64 -10.32 27.61
C ILE A 4 30.58 -9.33 26.45
N GLN A 5 31.47 -9.48 25.47
CA GLN A 5 31.41 -8.71 24.24
C GLN A 5 30.13 -9.13 23.52
N LEU A 6 29.21 -8.18 23.36
CA LEU A 6 28.04 -8.36 22.50
C LEU A 6 28.50 -8.72 21.10
N ASP A 7 27.76 -9.62 20.44
CA ASP A 7 28.00 -9.95 19.04
C ASP A 7 28.00 -8.66 18.19
N PRO A 8 29.00 -8.45 17.31
CA PRO A 8 29.09 -7.23 16.50
C PRO A 8 27.82 -6.93 15.71
N ASN A 9 27.09 -7.97 15.25
CA ASN A 9 25.82 -7.76 14.53
C ASN A 9 24.74 -7.22 15.46
N THR A 10 24.62 -7.78 16.68
CA THR A 10 23.69 -7.28 17.69
C THR A 10 23.93 -5.82 18.04
N TYR A 11 25.20 -5.43 18.16
CA TYR A 11 25.56 -4.03 18.41
C TYR A 11 25.10 -3.12 17.27
N GLN A 12 25.36 -3.50 16.01
CA GLN A 12 24.92 -2.75 14.83
C GLN A 12 23.40 -2.66 14.72
N GLU A 13 22.67 -3.73 15.03
CA GLU A 13 21.21 -3.75 15.05
C GLU A 13 20.65 -2.79 16.11
N LEU A 14 21.19 -2.84 17.33
CA LEU A 14 20.81 -1.92 18.41
C LEU A 14 21.16 -0.46 18.09
N GLU A 15 22.32 -0.21 17.47
CA GLU A 15 22.72 1.13 17.03
C GLU A 15 21.78 1.67 15.95
N THR A 16 21.37 0.83 15.00
CA THR A 16 20.39 1.17 13.97
C THR A 16 19.03 1.52 14.58
N LEU A 17 18.51 0.68 15.49
CA LEU A 17 17.27 0.95 16.20
C LEU A 17 17.35 2.22 17.06
N ARG A 18 18.47 2.43 17.76
CA ARG A 18 18.71 3.65 18.54
C ARG A 18 18.64 4.90 17.68
N ASN A 19 19.30 4.90 16.52
CA ASN A 19 19.31 6.04 15.60
C ASN A 19 17.90 6.33 15.07
N LYS A 20 17.13 5.29 14.72
CA LYS A 20 15.73 5.45 14.30
C LYS A 20 14.82 5.95 15.42
N LEU A 21 14.96 5.42 16.64
CA LEU A 21 14.22 5.89 17.82
C LEU A 21 14.53 7.36 18.13
N TRP A 22 15.79 7.76 18.05
CA TRP A 22 16.19 9.14 18.28
C TRP A 22 15.62 10.09 17.22
N SER A 23 15.65 9.68 15.95
CA SER A 23 15.02 10.45 14.86
C SER A 23 13.51 10.57 15.03
N LEU A 24 12.84 9.52 15.52
CA LEU A 24 11.42 9.55 15.83
C LEU A 24 11.13 10.48 17.01
N GLN A 25 11.91 10.42 18.08
CA GLN A 25 11.81 11.31 19.24
C GLN A 25 11.97 12.78 18.85
N GLU A 26 12.94 13.11 18.01
CA GLU A 26 13.15 14.47 17.51
C GLU A 26 11.93 14.96 16.70
N THR A 27 11.35 14.08 15.90
CA THR A 27 10.13 14.38 15.12
C THR A 27 8.93 14.60 16.04
N PHE A 28 8.78 13.81 17.10
CA PHE A 28 7.77 14.05 18.12
C PHE A 28 7.99 15.38 18.86
N ALA A 29 9.21 15.69 19.26
CA ALA A 29 9.52 16.92 19.98
C ALA A 29 9.21 18.16 19.14
N THR A 30 9.59 18.14 17.86
CA THR A 30 9.30 19.22 16.91
C THR A 30 7.80 19.37 16.66
N HIS A 31 7.07 18.26 16.49
CA HIS A 31 5.62 18.27 16.32
C HIS A 31 4.90 18.77 17.58
N ILE A 32 5.28 18.31 18.77
CA ILE A 32 4.72 18.79 20.04
C ILE A 32 4.98 20.29 20.20
N THR A 33 6.18 20.77 19.87
CA THR A 33 6.51 22.20 19.90
C THR A 33 5.61 23.00 18.96
N TYR A 34 5.42 22.51 17.73
CA TYR A 34 4.52 23.10 16.75
C TYR A 34 3.06 23.17 17.24
N LEU A 35 2.57 22.12 17.91
CA LEU A 35 1.22 22.09 18.49
C LEU A 35 1.07 23.02 19.70
N LYS A 36 2.14 23.22 20.47
CA LYS A 36 2.16 24.11 21.65
C LYS A 36 2.23 25.59 21.28
N GLU A 37 2.94 25.91 20.20
CA GLU A 37 3.08 27.29 19.68
C GLU A 37 2.41 27.40 18.30
N PRO A 38 1.07 27.34 18.23
CA PRO A 38 0.39 27.45 16.95
C PRO A 38 0.63 28.86 16.37
N LYS A 39 1.54 28.95 15.39
CA LYS A 39 1.60 30.12 14.50
C LYS A 39 0.32 30.09 13.67
N TYR A 40 -0.66 30.88 14.11
CA TYR A 40 -1.94 30.98 13.44
C TYR A 40 -1.76 31.49 12.00
N PRO A 41 -2.51 30.97 11.01
CA PRO A 41 -3.48 29.88 11.10
C PRO A 41 -2.87 28.48 10.90
N PHE A 42 -3.44 27.50 11.62
CA PHE A 42 -3.11 26.09 11.48
C PHE A 42 -3.64 25.57 10.13
N THR A 43 -2.76 25.08 9.26
CA THR A 43 -3.17 24.52 7.97
C THR A 43 -3.23 23.01 8.06
N TRP A 44 -4.40 22.43 7.77
CA TRP A 44 -4.61 20.98 7.76
C TRP A 44 -3.56 20.21 6.92
N PRO A 45 -3.14 20.70 5.73
CA PRO A 45 -2.06 20.05 4.99
C PRO A 45 -0.73 19.98 5.74
N ASP A 46 -0.36 21.00 6.52
CA ASP A 46 0.89 20.99 7.30
C ASP A 46 0.81 19.98 8.45
N LEU A 47 -0.35 19.90 9.12
CA LEU A 47 -0.58 18.87 10.14
C LEU A 47 -0.51 17.46 9.54
N LEU A 48 -1.20 17.24 8.42
CA LEU A 48 -1.20 15.95 7.74
C LEU A 48 0.21 15.55 7.31
N ASN A 49 1.00 16.50 6.78
CA ASN A 49 2.38 16.23 6.42
C ASN A 49 3.22 15.82 7.65
N LYS A 50 3.05 16.49 8.80
CA LYS A 50 3.74 16.10 10.04
C LYS A 50 3.33 14.71 10.53
N PHE A 51 2.06 14.34 10.42
CA PHE A 51 1.61 12.99 10.71
C PHE A 51 2.17 11.96 9.71
N ASN A 52 2.17 12.26 8.42
CA ASN A 52 2.76 11.36 7.40
C ASN A 52 4.24 11.12 7.65
N MET A 53 5.00 12.16 8.01
CA MET A 53 6.41 12.01 8.41
C MET A 53 6.56 11.09 9.63
N LEU A 54 5.68 11.23 10.62
CA LEU A 54 5.68 10.40 11.81
C LEU A 54 5.35 8.94 11.50
N THR A 55 4.31 8.71 10.70
CA THR A 55 3.89 7.39 10.23
C THR A 55 5.00 6.72 9.44
N ALA A 56 5.67 7.43 8.53
CA ALA A 56 6.79 6.89 7.76
C ALA A 56 7.98 6.46 8.66
N LYS A 57 8.33 7.31 9.64
CA LYS A 57 9.40 6.99 10.60
C LYS A 57 9.04 5.81 11.51
N PHE A 58 7.79 5.77 11.97
CA PHE A 58 7.28 4.66 12.78
C PHE A 58 7.26 3.35 11.99
N ALA A 59 6.75 3.37 10.75
CA ALA A 59 6.74 2.21 9.87
C ALA A 59 8.16 1.67 9.63
N SER A 60 9.12 2.56 9.33
CA SER A 60 10.53 2.17 9.14
C SER A 60 11.19 1.60 10.39
N LEU A 61 10.81 2.08 11.60
CA LEU A 61 11.27 1.51 12.86
C LEU A 61 10.64 0.13 13.11
N SER A 62 9.33 0.01 12.86
CA SER A 62 8.58 -1.23 13.08
C SER A 62 9.06 -2.36 12.17
N GLU A 63 9.40 -2.05 10.92
CA GLU A 63 9.91 -3.03 9.97
C GLU A 63 11.26 -3.60 10.41
N ASP A 64 12.21 -2.73 10.81
CA ASP A 64 13.51 -3.17 11.33
C ASP A 64 13.35 -3.96 12.63
N PHE A 65 12.52 -3.47 13.55
CA PHE A 65 12.26 -4.17 14.81
C PHE A 65 11.68 -5.56 14.57
N TYR A 66 10.72 -5.70 13.66
CA TYR A 66 10.15 -6.97 13.26
C TYR A 66 11.18 -7.90 12.59
N ARG A 67 12.01 -7.35 11.70
CA ARG A 67 13.11 -8.11 11.07
C ARG A 67 14.10 -8.67 12.09
N TYR A 68 14.42 -7.92 13.14
CA TYR A 68 15.35 -8.33 14.19
C TYR A 68 14.72 -9.24 15.27
N THR A 69 13.39 -9.38 15.29
CA THR A 69 12.65 -10.17 16.29
C THR A 69 12.06 -11.47 15.74
N GLU A 70 11.44 -11.48 14.55
CA GLU A 70 10.69 -12.64 14.04
C GLU A 70 11.42 -13.49 12.97
N LYS A 71 12.39 -12.95 12.22
CA LYS A 71 13.13 -13.76 11.22
C LYS A 71 14.15 -14.69 11.91
N ALA A 72 13.66 -15.86 12.32
CA ALA A 72 14.23 -16.84 13.23
C ALA A 72 15.70 -17.28 13.02
N SER A 73 16.32 -17.05 11.86
CA SER A 73 17.73 -17.40 11.63
C SER A 73 18.73 -16.28 11.94
N THR A 74 18.31 -15.01 11.92
CA THR A 74 19.17 -13.84 12.19
C THR A 74 18.69 -12.99 13.36
N ALA A 75 17.54 -13.31 13.95
CA ALA A 75 17.01 -12.57 15.10
C ALA A 75 17.94 -12.70 16.33
N THR A 76 18.59 -11.59 16.69
CA THR A 76 19.47 -11.50 17.86
C THR A 76 18.75 -10.93 19.09
N LEU A 77 17.77 -10.05 18.89
CA LEU A 77 17.11 -9.30 19.96
C LEU A 77 16.33 -10.17 20.96
N PRO A 78 15.54 -11.19 20.54
CA PRO A 78 14.82 -12.04 21.49
C PRO A 78 15.72 -12.86 22.41
N LYS A 79 17.00 -13.04 22.03
CA LYS A 79 17.99 -13.81 22.80
C LYS A 79 18.75 -12.96 23.82
N LEU A 80 18.54 -11.64 23.82
CA LEU A 80 19.20 -10.70 24.72
C LEU A 80 18.38 -10.47 25.97
N MET A 81 19.05 -10.55 27.13
CA MET A 81 18.49 -10.07 28.40
C MET A 81 19.26 -8.85 28.88
N LEU A 82 18.55 -7.74 29.02
CA LEU A 82 19.09 -6.49 29.53
C LEU A 82 19.09 -6.53 31.05
N HIS A 83 20.26 -6.27 31.64
CA HIS A 83 20.43 -6.11 33.07
C HIS A 83 21.32 -4.89 33.33
N PRO A 84 21.11 -4.16 34.44
CA PRO A 84 21.99 -3.07 34.82
C PRO A 84 23.42 -3.57 34.98
N TYR A 85 24.38 -2.90 34.33
CA TYR A 85 25.81 -3.23 34.44
C TYR A 85 26.35 -3.01 35.86
N ILE A 86 25.80 -2.00 36.56
CA ILE A 86 26.11 -1.69 37.95
C ILE A 86 24.86 -2.01 38.79
N PRO A 87 24.98 -2.85 39.84
CA PRO A 87 23.89 -3.07 40.77
C PRO A 87 23.44 -1.74 41.39
N THR A 88 22.14 -1.54 41.49
CA THR A 88 21.56 -0.34 42.12
C THR A 88 21.95 -0.27 43.58
N THR A 89 22.45 0.88 44.01
CA THR A 89 22.91 1.08 45.39
C THR A 89 21.87 1.78 46.26
N THR A 90 20.90 2.45 45.62
CA THR A 90 19.83 3.21 46.29
C THR A 90 18.45 2.78 45.81
N GLU A 91 17.43 2.92 46.66
CA GLU A 91 16.04 2.65 46.28
C GLU A 91 15.54 3.56 45.13
N GLN A 92 16.07 4.78 45.03
CA GLN A 92 15.73 5.71 43.95
C GLN A 92 16.24 5.22 42.59
N GLU A 93 17.47 4.72 42.52
CA GLU A 93 18.03 4.11 41.30
C GLU A 93 17.24 2.86 40.89
N THR A 94 16.87 2.03 41.86
CA THR A 94 16.02 0.85 41.64
C THR A 94 14.66 1.24 41.05
N ASN A 95 14.02 2.27 41.59
CA ASN A 95 12.73 2.76 41.09
C ASN A 95 12.85 3.30 39.66
N ILE A 96 13.87 4.12 39.35
CA ILE A 96 14.07 4.65 37.99
C ILE A 96 14.34 3.53 36.99
N LEU A 97 15.22 2.59 37.32
CA LEU A 97 15.55 1.47 36.42
C LEU A 97 14.37 0.52 36.21
N SER A 98 13.54 0.29 37.23
CA SER A 98 12.32 -0.49 37.07
C SER A 98 11.34 0.13 36.08
N VAL A 99 11.29 1.46 35.99
CA VAL A 99 10.47 2.17 35.00
C VAL A 99 11.11 2.10 33.60
N LEU A 100 12.42 2.28 33.50
CA LEU A 100 13.14 2.24 32.20
C LEU A 100 13.17 0.85 31.57
N LEU A 101 13.26 -0.21 32.37
CA LEU A 101 13.28 -1.60 31.92
C LEU A 101 11.88 -2.25 31.92
N ARG A 102 10.82 -1.45 32.11
CA ARG A 102 9.44 -1.93 32.14
C ARG A 102 9.05 -2.49 30.77
N THR A 103 8.60 -3.74 30.76
CA THR A 103 8.01 -4.40 29.58
C THR A 103 6.48 -4.47 29.63
N LYS A 104 5.87 -4.10 30.77
CA LYS A 104 4.41 -4.09 30.92
C LYS A 104 3.80 -3.00 30.03
N LEU A 105 2.81 -3.39 29.25
CA LEU A 105 2.02 -2.51 28.38
C LEU A 105 1.42 -1.32 29.15
N ILE A 106 1.06 -0.29 28.38
CA ILE A 106 0.35 0.88 28.89
C ILE A 106 -1.11 0.48 29.15
N PRO A 107 -1.76 0.94 30.24
CA PRO A 107 -3.11 0.50 30.60
C PRO A 107 -4.15 0.64 29.48
N ASP A 108 -4.06 1.69 28.67
CA ASP A 108 -5.00 1.90 27.54
C ASP A 108 -4.85 0.81 26.46
N ILE A 109 -3.61 0.34 26.22
CA ILE A 109 -3.34 -0.75 25.28
C ILE A 109 -3.82 -2.08 25.89
N GLU A 110 -3.57 -2.32 27.18
CA GLU A 110 -4.07 -3.53 27.87
C GLU A 110 -5.60 -3.62 27.81
N LYS A 111 -6.28 -2.49 27.98
CA LYS A 111 -7.74 -2.40 27.87
C LYS A 111 -8.21 -2.71 26.45
N LEU A 112 -7.56 -2.12 25.44
CA LEU A 112 -7.92 -2.33 24.04
C LEU A 112 -7.69 -3.79 23.61
N GLU A 113 -6.60 -4.42 24.06
CA GLU A 113 -6.34 -5.85 23.81
C GLU A 113 -7.40 -6.73 24.45
N ALA A 114 -7.78 -6.45 25.71
CA ALA A 114 -8.83 -7.19 26.40
C ALA A 114 -10.21 -7.04 25.71
N GLU A 115 -10.55 -5.83 25.25
CA GLU A 115 -11.77 -5.58 24.48
C GLU A 115 -11.77 -6.33 23.15
N THR A 116 -10.64 -6.32 22.44
CA THR A 116 -10.47 -7.02 21.16
C THR A 116 -10.57 -8.53 21.34
N GLN A 117 -9.92 -9.08 22.37
CA GLN A 117 -10.02 -10.51 22.71
C GLN A 117 -11.46 -10.90 23.09
N ALA A 118 -12.16 -10.04 23.84
CA ALA A 118 -13.55 -10.28 24.18
C ALA A 118 -14.48 -10.22 22.95
N ALA A 119 -14.21 -9.33 21.99
CA ALA A 119 -14.94 -9.27 20.72
C ALA A 119 -14.71 -10.55 19.89
N ILE A 120 -13.45 -10.95 19.73
CA ILE A 120 -13.09 -12.20 19.02
C ILE A 120 -13.75 -13.42 19.68
N ALA A 121 -13.75 -13.49 21.02
CA ALA A 121 -14.39 -14.59 21.75
C ALA A 121 -15.91 -14.64 21.55
N ARG A 122 -16.58 -13.50 21.40
CA ARG A 122 -18.02 -13.45 21.09
C ARG A 122 -18.27 -13.95 19.66
N ASP A 123 -17.50 -13.42 18.71
CA ASP A 123 -17.63 -13.78 17.28
C ASP A 123 -17.28 -15.25 17.01
N LEU A 124 -16.44 -15.88 17.85
CA LEU A 124 -16.12 -17.30 17.79
C LEU A 124 -17.28 -18.20 18.23
N VAL A 125 -18.14 -17.74 19.14
CA VAL A 125 -19.26 -18.52 19.68
C VAL A 125 -20.49 -18.48 18.76
N GLU A 126 -20.64 -17.42 17.97
CA GLU A 126 -21.86 -17.14 17.19
C GLU A 126 -22.03 -17.78 15.78
N PRO A 127 -21.07 -18.39 15.05
CA PRO A 127 -21.35 -18.89 13.70
C PRO A 127 -21.56 -20.40 13.57
N GLN A 128 -21.36 -21.22 14.61
CA GLN A 128 -21.45 -22.69 14.48
C GLN A 128 -22.60 -23.36 15.26
N GLN A 129 -23.40 -22.62 16.03
CA GLN A 129 -24.48 -23.21 16.83
C GLN A 129 -25.83 -23.39 16.11
N GLU A 130 -25.97 -22.98 14.84
CA GLU A 130 -27.21 -23.27 14.09
C GLU A 130 -27.30 -24.71 13.55
N GLY A 131 -26.28 -25.56 13.73
CA GLY A 131 -26.25 -26.90 13.13
C GLY A 131 -25.92 -28.10 14.02
N ILE A 132 -25.31 -27.94 15.20
CA ILE A 132 -24.80 -29.08 16.00
C ILE A 132 -25.48 -29.15 17.36
N SER A 133 -26.81 -29.20 17.32
CA SER A 133 -27.60 -29.78 18.40
C SER A 133 -27.59 -31.30 18.26
N ASN A 134 -26.45 -31.94 18.52
CA ASN A 134 -26.36 -33.28 19.13
C ASN A 134 -24.96 -33.88 19.04
N THR A 135 -24.59 -34.47 20.17
CA THR A 135 -23.66 -35.58 20.37
C THR A 135 -22.15 -35.35 20.36
N THR A 136 -21.56 -35.96 21.38
CA THR A 136 -20.16 -36.29 21.65
C THR A 136 -19.29 -35.20 22.28
N ARG A 137 -18.72 -35.55 23.44
CA ARG A 137 -17.59 -34.90 24.09
C ARG A 137 -16.40 -34.91 23.12
N ILE A 138 -16.42 -34.01 22.14
CA ILE A 138 -15.24 -33.70 21.35
C ILE A 138 -14.29 -33.03 22.34
N ASP A 139 -13.08 -33.59 22.44
CA ASP A 139 -12.01 -33.06 23.26
C ASP A 139 -11.81 -31.57 22.93
N ASP A 140 -11.89 -30.70 23.94
CA ASP A 140 -11.80 -29.25 23.75
C ASP A 140 -10.51 -28.88 22.99
N GLU A 141 -9.45 -29.67 23.16
CA GLU A 141 -8.19 -29.53 22.44
C GLU A 141 -8.33 -29.79 20.92
N GLN A 142 -9.16 -30.75 20.52
CA GLN A 142 -9.46 -31.03 19.10
C GLN A 142 -10.37 -29.96 18.50
N LEU A 143 -11.32 -29.43 19.27
CA LEU A 143 -12.17 -28.32 18.83
C LEU A 143 -11.33 -27.06 18.58
N ILE A 144 -10.46 -26.70 19.53
CA ILE A 144 -9.55 -25.55 19.41
C ILE A 144 -8.64 -25.73 18.20
N LYS A 145 -8.07 -26.92 17.99
CA LYS A 145 -7.22 -27.21 16.84
C LYS A 145 -7.96 -27.05 15.51
N THR A 146 -9.17 -27.59 15.42
CA THR A 146 -10.00 -27.49 14.21
C THR A 146 -10.38 -26.05 13.91
N GLN A 147 -10.73 -25.26 14.93
CA GLN A 147 -10.99 -23.83 14.78
C GLN A 147 -9.73 -23.08 14.33
N LEU A 148 -8.58 -23.36 14.94
CA LEU A 148 -7.31 -22.74 14.55
C LEU A 148 -6.95 -23.03 13.09
N ASP A 149 -7.14 -24.26 12.64
CA ASP A 149 -6.90 -24.65 11.24
C ASP A 149 -7.83 -23.89 10.29
N GLN A 150 -9.13 -23.77 10.62
CA GLN A 150 -10.10 -22.97 9.85
C GLN A 150 -9.70 -21.49 9.77
N TRP A 151 -9.28 -20.89 10.89
CA TRP A 151 -8.83 -19.49 10.90
C TRP A 151 -7.54 -19.29 10.12
N THR A 152 -6.63 -20.26 10.19
CA THR A 152 -5.38 -20.23 9.43
C THR A 152 -5.66 -20.29 7.92
N GLU A 153 -6.61 -21.13 7.50
CA GLU A 153 -7.06 -21.20 6.11
C GLU A 153 -7.75 -19.90 5.66
N LEU A 154 -8.69 -19.38 6.46
CA LEU A 154 -9.36 -18.10 6.17
C LEU A 154 -8.38 -16.94 6.07
N ARG A 155 -7.42 -16.86 6.99
CA ARG A 155 -6.34 -15.88 6.96
C ARG A 155 -5.50 -16.04 5.70
N SER A 156 -5.06 -17.25 5.37
CA SER A 156 -4.27 -17.50 4.16
C SER A 156 -5.03 -17.11 2.88
N ARG A 157 -6.33 -17.39 2.81
CA ARG A 157 -7.18 -16.97 1.71
C ARG A 157 -7.31 -15.45 1.62
N HIS A 158 -7.53 -14.78 2.75
CA HIS A 158 -7.60 -13.32 2.81
C HIS A 158 -6.28 -12.68 2.37
N ASP A 159 -5.15 -13.18 2.89
CA ASP A 159 -3.81 -12.68 2.53
C ASP A 159 -3.55 -12.84 1.03
N ARG A 160 -3.95 -13.98 0.44
CA ARG A 160 -3.88 -14.18 -1.01
C ARG A 160 -4.74 -13.18 -1.79
N LEU A 161 -5.99 -12.98 -1.38
CA LEU A 161 -6.88 -12.00 -2.03
C LEU A 161 -6.34 -10.58 -1.94
N ALA A 162 -5.75 -10.21 -0.80
CA ALA A 162 -5.13 -8.90 -0.62
C ALA A 162 -3.92 -8.70 -1.55
N VAL A 163 -3.09 -9.74 -1.71
CA VAL A 163 -1.95 -9.73 -2.65
C VAL A 163 -2.43 -9.65 -4.09
N ASP A 164 -3.41 -10.48 -4.48
CA ASP A 164 -3.97 -10.49 -5.83
C ASP A 164 -4.60 -9.12 -6.17
N ALA A 165 -5.32 -8.51 -5.22
CA ALA A 165 -5.88 -7.16 -5.39
C ALA A 165 -4.80 -6.08 -5.52
N ALA A 166 -3.74 -6.15 -4.72
CA ALA A 166 -2.62 -5.21 -4.82
C ALA A 166 -1.90 -5.34 -6.17
N GLN A 167 -1.72 -6.58 -6.66
CA GLN A 167 -1.15 -6.84 -7.97
C GLN A 167 -2.05 -6.32 -9.09
N PHE A 168 -3.35 -6.59 -9.02
CA PHE A 168 -4.32 -6.08 -10.00
C PHE A 168 -4.30 -4.55 -10.09
N VAL A 169 -4.26 -3.85 -8.96
CA VAL A 169 -4.15 -2.37 -8.95
C VAL A 169 -2.80 -1.91 -9.51
N ALA A 170 -1.72 -2.63 -9.23
CA ALA A 170 -0.40 -2.30 -9.77
C ALA A 170 -0.34 -2.49 -11.30
N GLU A 171 -0.95 -3.56 -11.82
CA GLU A 171 -1.10 -3.82 -13.25
C GLU A 171 -1.96 -2.73 -13.91
N LEU A 172 -3.14 -2.43 -13.37
CA LEU A 172 -4.01 -1.35 -13.85
C LEU A 172 -3.29 0.01 -13.87
N SER A 173 -2.55 0.33 -12.80
CA SER A 173 -1.77 1.56 -12.70
C SER A 173 -0.64 1.64 -13.72
N ASN A 174 0.00 0.52 -14.07
CA ASN A 174 1.05 0.47 -15.07
C ASN A 174 0.48 0.54 -16.50
N ASP A 175 -0.59 -0.20 -16.77
CA ASP A 175 -1.20 -0.30 -18.10
C ASP A 175 -1.88 1.01 -18.51
N HIS A 176 -2.49 1.73 -17.56
CA HIS A 176 -3.16 3.01 -17.80
C HIS A 176 -2.38 4.21 -17.26
N LYS A 177 -1.07 4.07 -17.00
CA LYS A 177 -0.24 5.13 -16.42
C LYS A 177 -0.26 6.42 -17.23
N SER A 178 -0.28 6.30 -18.56
CA SER A 178 -0.42 7.43 -19.48
C SER A 178 -1.74 8.17 -19.27
N ASN A 179 -2.83 7.42 -19.14
CA ASN A 179 -4.18 7.93 -19.01
C ASN A 179 -4.42 8.61 -17.65
N PHE A 180 -3.78 8.12 -16.58
CA PHE A 180 -3.83 8.77 -15.27
C PHE A 180 -3.07 10.11 -15.19
N LEU A 181 -2.13 10.35 -16.12
CA LEU A 181 -1.32 11.56 -16.17
C LEU A 181 -1.83 12.58 -17.20
N LEU A 182 -2.71 12.15 -18.12
CA LEU A 182 -3.44 13.04 -19.00
C LEU A 182 -4.31 13.97 -18.16
N ARG A 183 -4.27 15.26 -18.46
CA ARG A 183 -5.27 16.18 -17.89
C ARG A 183 -6.60 15.82 -18.53
N TYR A 184 -7.69 15.95 -17.77
CA TYR A 184 -9.04 15.72 -18.30
C TYR A 184 -9.32 16.52 -19.59
N GLU A 185 -8.68 17.68 -19.75
CA GLU A 185 -8.75 18.50 -20.98
C GLU A 185 -8.10 17.79 -22.18
N ASP A 186 -6.91 17.20 -21.99
CA ASP A 186 -6.18 16.48 -23.03
C ASP A 186 -6.87 15.14 -23.39
N GLN A 187 -7.53 14.51 -22.43
CA GLN A 187 -8.29 13.27 -22.65
C GLN A 187 -9.57 13.51 -23.48
N ILE A 188 -10.25 14.63 -23.28
CA ILE A 188 -11.43 15.00 -24.08
C ILE A 188 -11.01 15.36 -25.50
N GLU A 189 -9.87 16.04 -25.69
CA GLU A 189 -9.33 16.33 -27.03
C GLU A 189 -8.94 15.05 -27.78
N GLU A 190 -8.28 14.08 -27.13
CA GLU A 190 -7.96 12.79 -27.76
C GLU A 190 -9.23 11.98 -28.11
N GLU A 191 -10.23 11.95 -27.23
CA GLU A 191 -11.51 11.26 -27.48
C GLU A 191 -12.32 11.95 -28.60
N GLU A 192 -12.32 13.29 -28.67
CA GLU A 192 -12.95 14.07 -29.75
C GLU A 192 -12.22 13.90 -31.09
N GLU A 193 -10.87 13.88 -31.09
CA GLU A 193 -10.07 13.62 -32.30
C GLU A 193 -10.31 12.20 -32.85
N GLU A 194 -10.36 11.18 -31.98
CA GLU A 194 -10.65 9.79 -32.38
C GLU A 194 -12.08 9.65 -32.93
N GLU A 195 -13.10 10.25 -32.31
CA GLU A 195 -14.47 10.26 -32.83
C GLU A 195 -14.60 11.06 -34.15
N GLU A 196 -13.86 12.15 -34.33
CA GLU A 196 -13.84 12.90 -35.59
C GLU A 196 -13.22 12.06 -36.72
N GLU A 197 -12.10 11.37 -36.47
CA GLU A 197 -11.47 10.48 -37.46
C GLU A 197 -12.38 9.29 -37.84
N GLU A 198 -13.10 8.71 -36.86
CA GLU A 198 -14.06 7.63 -37.12
C GLU A 198 -15.29 8.10 -37.90
N GLN A 199 -15.70 9.36 -37.81
CA GLN A 199 -16.84 9.90 -38.56
C GLN A 199 -16.47 10.46 -39.94
N ASP A 200 -15.20 10.74 -40.19
CA ASP A 200 -14.76 11.45 -41.40
C ASP A 200 -14.95 10.63 -42.70
N TRP A 201 -14.73 9.32 -42.65
CA TRP A 201 -14.92 8.47 -43.82
C TRP A 201 -16.41 8.30 -44.18
N GLU A 202 -17.30 8.23 -43.18
CA GLU A 202 -18.76 8.21 -43.37
C GLU A 202 -19.27 9.57 -43.90
N LYS A 203 -18.80 10.68 -43.33
CA LYS A 203 -19.12 12.04 -43.77
C LYS A 203 -18.71 12.28 -45.23
N MET A 204 -17.53 11.80 -45.64
CA MET A 204 -17.08 11.85 -47.02
C MET A 204 -17.75 10.82 -47.95
N GLY A 205 -18.58 9.92 -47.41
CA GLY A 205 -19.37 8.96 -48.16
C GLY A 205 -18.58 7.76 -48.68
N PHE A 206 -17.45 7.42 -48.05
CA PHE A 206 -16.71 6.21 -48.40
C PHE A 206 -17.43 4.97 -47.82
N PRO A 207 -17.49 3.86 -48.58
CA PRO A 207 -18.22 2.66 -48.15
C PRO A 207 -17.44 1.81 -47.12
N ASN A 208 -16.15 2.04 -46.95
CA ASN A 208 -15.32 1.37 -45.95
C ASN A 208 -14.11 2.25 -45.60
N GLU A 209 -13.67 2.20 -44.36
CA GLU A 209 -12.52 2.91 -43.81
C GLU A 209 -11.23 2.60 -44.59
N GLU A 210 -11.04 1.35 -45.03
CA GLU A 210 -9.85 0.95 -45.82
C GLU A 210 -9.73 1.67 -47.16
N ILE A 211 -10.86 1.98 -47.81
CA ILE A 211 -10.89 2.67 -49.11
C ILE A 211 -10.59 4.15 -48.90
N TRP A 212 -11.10 4.73 -47.82
CA TRP A 212 -10.77 6.09 -47.40
C TRP A 212 -9.29 6.23 -47.03
N LYS A 213 -8.71 5.30 -46.25
CA LYS A 213 -7.26 5.30 -45.92
C LYS A 213 -6.39 5.21 -47.17
N LYS A 214 -6.76 4.38 -48.15
CA LYS A 214 -6.06 4.29 -49.45
C LYS A 214 -6.16 5.60 -50.24
N TRP A 215 -7.32 6.25 -50.24
CA TRP A 215 -7.49 7.55 -50.88
C TRP A 215 -6.71 8.67 -50.17
N LYS A 216 -6.71 8.68 -48.82
CA LYS A 216 -5.92 9.62 -47.99
C LYS A 216 -4.42 9.47 -48.31
N LEU A 217 -3.93 8.23 -48.44
CA LEU A 217 -2.56 7.95 -48.85
C LEU A 217 -2.26 8.42 -50.29
N GLU A 218 -3.19 8.23 -51.23
CA GLU A 218 -3.08 8.71 -52.62
C GLU A 218 -2.95 10.24 -52.67
N CYS A 219 -3.80 10.95 -51.92
CA CYS A 219 -3.76 12.40 -51.77
C CYS A 219 -2.45 12.87 -51.10
N LEU A 220 -1.97 12.17 -50.07
CA LEU A 220 -0.71 12.47 -49.40
C LEU A 220 0.48 12.31 -50.36
N MET A 221 0.54 11.22 -51.12
CA MET A 221 1.58 11.01 -52.13
C MET A 221 1.52 12.07 -53.24
N ASN A 222 0.32 12.47 -53.67
CA ASN A 222 0.14 13.55 -54.63
C ASN A 222 0.56 14.92 -54.08
N PHE A 223 0.32 15.17 -52.79
CA PHE A 223 0.77 16.38 -52.12
C PHE A 223 2.30 16.44 -52.07
N TYR A 224 2.97 15.36 -51.66
CA TYR A 224 4.43 15.31 -51.62
C TYR A 224 5.09 15.37 -53.01
N SER A 225 4.41 14.91 -54.06
CA SER A 225 4.96 14.90 -55.42
C SER A 225 4.60 16.13 -56.25
N SER A 226 3.44 16.75 -56.04
CA SER A 226 2.91 17.83 -56.89
C SER A 226 2.46 19.08 -56.14
N GLY A 227 2.50 19.07 -54.79
CA GLY A 227 2.02 20.16 -53.94
C GLY A 227 0.50 20.34 -53.92
N LYS A 228 -0.26 19.41 -54.54
CA LYS A 228 -1.72 19.46 -54.62
C LYS A 228 -2.35 18.53 -53.59
N SER A 229 -3.32 19.05 -52.84
CA SER A 229 -3.99 18.35 -51.74
C SER A 229 -4.97 17.25 -52.18
N GLU A 230 -5.44 17.27 -53.44
CA GLU A 230 -6.36 16.24 -53.96
C GLU A 230 -5.91 15.72 -55.33
N VAL A 231 -6.15 14.42 -55.56
CA VAL A 231 -6.04 13.79 -56.88
C VAL A 231 -7.35 13.98 -57.64
N VAL A 232 -7.32 14.92 -58.59
CA VAL A 232 -8.48 15.21 -59.46
C VAL A 232 -8.77 13.97 -60.31
N GLY A 233 -9.93 13.35 -60.07
CA GLY A 233 -10.38 12.17 -60.80
C GLY A 233 -9.98 10.82 -60.20
N SER A 234 -9.55 10.76 -58.93
CA SER A 234 -9.28 9.48 -58.24
C SER A 234 -10.45 8.51 -58.35
N ASP A 235 -10.15 7.29 -58.79
CA ASP A 235 -11.16 6.23 -58.95
C ASP A 235 -11.71 5.76 -57.60
N LEU A 236 -10.95 5.95 -56.51
CA LEU A 236 -11.40 5.67 -55.14
C LEU A 236 -12.49 6.65 -54.68
N LYS A 237 -12.37 7.95 -55.02
CA LYS A 237 -13.41 8.97 -54.75
C LYS A 237 -14.64 8.79 -55.64
N LYS A 238 -14.48 8.26 -56.86
CA LYS A 238 -15.61 7.88 -57.74
C LYS A 238 -16.37 6.66 -57.22
N LEU A 239 -15.67 5.67 -56.68
CA LEU A 239 -16.28 4.51 -56.04
C LEU A 239 -17.15 4.91 -54.84
N ALA A 240 -16.71 5.88 -54.04
CA ALA A 240 -17.49 6.42 -52.93
C ALA A 240 -18.79 7.13 -53.38
N THR A 241 -18.72 7.90 -54.47
CA THR A 241 -19.88 8.65 -54.99
C THR A 241 -20.85 7.81 -55.82
N ALA A 242 -20.40 6.68 -56.38
CA ALA A 242 -21.24 5.77 -57.18
C ALA A 242 -22.22 4.94 -56.33
N VAL A 243 -21.92 4.69 -55.06
CA VAL A 243 -22.77 3.90 -54.14
C VAL A 243 -23.98 4.71 -53.64
N LYS A 244 -23.94 6.05 -53.73
CA LYS A 244 -25.03 6.95 -53.28
C LYS A 244 -26.15 7.19 -54.34
N LYS A 245 -26.18 6.44 -55.45
CA LYS A 245 -27.18 6.59 -56.53
C LYS A 245 -28.14 5.43 -56.64
#